data_AF-A0A958R8V4-F1
#
_entry.id   AF-A0A958R8V4-F1
#
_cell.length_a   1.000
_cell.length_b   1.000
_cell.length_c   1.000
_cell.angle_alpha   90.00
_cell.angle_beta   90.00
_cell.angle_gamma   90.00
#
_symmetry.space_group_name_H-M   'P 1'
#
loop_
_entity.id
_entity.type
_entity.pdbx_description
1 polymer ?
#
loop_
_entity_poly.entity_id
_entity_poly.type
_entity_poly.pdbx_seq_one_letter_code
_entity_poly.pdbx_strand_id
1 'polypeptide(L)'
;MSNYLVGLVIVMYLAMLFVLAYFAEKNPRGKWTSNPYVYTLSLAVYCTAWTYYGSVGIASRSGISFLAIYLGPVIALPLWIVIMRKVIRISKQHKISSIADFISLRYGNNRFLGALVTITCLLAIIPYISLQLKAVSETFSLMSSENSYVSTGFLDDSTFYIALLIAVFVAFYGTQSTDTSQHKKGIIATVAFESVLKLLFFLAIGIYVTYILFDGTTDLFNKASISENFTRLTSFGGVENGFNWLFTICL
;
A
#
# COMPACT_ATOMS: atom_id res chain seq x y z
N MET A 1 13.71 11.34 -18.10
CA MET A 1 14.66 11.96 -17.15
C MET A 1 15.98 11.18 -17.20
N SER A 2 17.12 11.78 -16.82
CA SER A 2 18.37 11.02 -16.68
C SER A 2 18.24 10.02 -15.54
N ASN A 3 18.70 8.78 -15.72
CA ASN A 3 18.62 7.70 -14.71
C ASN A 3 19.23 8.10 -13.37
N TYR A 4 20.30 8.89 -13.41
CA TYR A 4 20.95 9.43 -12.22
C TYR A 4 20.05 10.39 -11.43
N LEU A 5 19.23 11.19 -12.11
CA LEU A 5 18.32 12.13 -11.46
C LEU A 5 17.18 11.37 -10.76
N VAL A 6 16.62 10.34 -11.41
CA VAL A 6 15.59 9.49 -10.79
C VAL A 6 16.16 8.77 -9.56
N GLY A 7 17.35 8.17 -9.69
CA GLY A 7 18.04 7.52 -8.57
C GLY A 7 18.32 8.47 -7.42
N LEU A 8 18.78 9.69 -7.70
CA LEU A 8 19.04 10.71 -6.67
C LEU A 8 17.77 11.10 -5.92
N VAL A 9 16.65 11.29 -6.62
CA VAL A 9 15.36 11.60 -5.98
C VAL A 9 14.92 10.46 -5.06
N ILE A 10 15.05 9.20 -5.49
CA ILE A 10 14.72 8.03 -4.67
C ILE A 10 15.58 7.98 -3.41
N VAL A 11 16.90 8.13 -3.54
CA VAL A 11 17.82 8.12 -2.39
C VAL A 11 17.52 9.26 -1.43
N MET A 12 17.29 10.47 -1.94
CA MET A 12 16.95 11.63 -1.13
C MET A 12 15.62 11.41 -0.38
N TYR A 13 14.62 10.84 -1.05
CA TYR A 13 13.33 10.52 -0.44
C TYR A 13 13.48 9.47 0.68
N LEU A 14 14.21 8.39 0.44
CA LEU A 14 14.47 7.36 1.45
C LEU A 14 15.29 7.89 2.63
N ALA A 15 16.29 8.73 2.37
CA ALA A 15 17.06 9.41 3.41
C ALA A 15 16.17 10.33 4.26
N MET A 16 15.26 11.08 3.62
CA MET A 16 14.28 11.91 4.31
C MET A 16 13.37 11.07 5.24
N LEU A 17 12.84 9.94 4.75
CA LEU A 17 12.03 9.03 5.56
C LEU A 17 12.83 8.45 6.75
N PHE A 18 14.09 8.09 6.52
CA PHE A 18 14.97 7.59 7.58
C PHE A 18 15.23 8.65 8.66
N VAL A 19 15.52 9.89 8.26
CA VAL A 19 15.72 11.01 9.19
C VAL A 19 14.45 11.28 10.01
N LEU A 20 13.28 11.25 9.38
CA LEU A 20 12.00 11.41 10.06
C LEU A 20 11.74 10.30 11.09
N ALA A 21 12.04 9.05 10.73
CA ALA A 21 11.93 7.92 11.64
C ALA A 21 12.83 8.10 12.88
N TYR A 22 14.10 8.45 12.65
CA TYR A 22 15.08 8.68 13.70
C TYR A 22 14.66 9.81 14.66
N PHE A 23 14.14 10.93 14.13
CA PHE A 23 13.61 12.02 14.95
C PHE A 23 12.36 11.62 15.75
N ALA A 24 11.48 10.82 15.15
CA ALA A 24 10.28 10.33 15.82
C ALA A 24 10.60 9.38 16.98
N GLU A 25 11.69 8.62 16.87
CA GLU A 25 12.16 7.69 17.91
C GLU A 25 12.89 8.41 19.05
N LYS A 26 13.69 9.44 18.74
CA LYS A 26 14.46 10.22 19.73
C LYS A 26 13.59 11.06 20.68
N ASN A 27 12.29 11.24 20.37
CA ASN A 27 11.33 11.97 21.21
C ASN A 27 10.27 11.04 21.85
N PRO A 28 10.65 10.18 22.83
CA PRO A 28 9.76 9.16 23.39
C PRO A 28 8.55 9.73 24.14
N ARG A 29 8.60 10.99 24.58
CA ARG A 29 7.54 11.72 25.31
C ARG A 29 6.69 12.65 24.42
N GLY A 30 6.93 12.69 23.11
CA GLY A 30 6.19 13.58 22.20
C GLY A 30 4.73 13.16 22.03
N LYS A 31 3.79 14.08 22.30
CA LYS A 31 2.33 13.95 22.06
C LYS A 31 1.96 13.52 20.63
N TRP A 32 2.90 13.65 19.68
CA TRP A 32 2.76 13.26 18.29
C TRP A 32 2.45 11.76 18.14
N THR A 33 3.09 10.90 18.92
CA THR A 33 3.01 9.44 18.76
C THR A 33 1.81 8.79 19.46
N SER A 34 1.13 9.55 20.33
CA SER A 34 -0.14 9.17 20.96
C SER A 34 -1.36 9.83 20.30
N ASN A 35 -1.15 10.58 19.21
CA ASN A 35 -2.22 11.30 18.54
C ASN A 35 -3.09 10.33 17.71
N PRO A 36 -4.42 10.29 17.93
CA PRO A 36 -5.34 9.47 17.14
C PRO A 36 -5.20 9.67 15.63
N TYR A 37 -4.94 10.89 15.16
CA TYR A 37 -4.78 11.16 13.72
C TYR A 37 -3.58 10.46 13.11
N VAL A 38 -2.46 10.38 13.86
CA VAL A 38 -1.22 9.75 13.40
C VAL A 38 -1.40 8.24 13.36
N TYR A 39 -2.10 7.68 14.34
CA TYR A 39 -2.48 6.27 14.32
C TYR A 39 -3.40 5.96 13.14
N THR A 40 -4.43 6.78 12.89
CA THR A 40 -5.34 6.59 11.74
C THR A 40 -4.60 6.72 10.41
N LEU A 41 -3.74 7.72 10.25
CA LEU A 41 -2.91 7.88 9.05
C LEU A 41 -1.94 6.70 8.86
N SER A 42 -1.41 6.12 9.94
CA SER A 42 -0.54 4.94 9.84
C SER A 42 -1.26 3.69 9.32
N LEU A 43 -2.59 3.61 9.46
CA LEU A 43 -3.36 2.50 8.87
C LEU A 43 -3.34 2.55 7.34
N ALA A 44 -3.05 3.71 6.74
CA ALA A 44 -2.90 3.84 5.29
C ALA A 44 -1.60 3.20 4.75
N VAL A 45 -0.83 2.47 5.58
CA VAL A 45 0.13 1.46 5.08
C VAL A 45 -0.54 0.43 4.16
N TYR A 46 -1.86 0.25 4.32
CA TYR A 46 -2.70 -0.54 3.42
C TYR A 46 -2.61 -0.06 1.96
N CYS A 47 -2.37 1.23 1.72
CA CYS A 47 -2.23 1.80 0.38
C CYS A 47 -0.80 1.61 -0.15
N THR A 48 -0.64 0.57 -0.97
CA THR A 48 0.64 0.20 -1.63
C THR A 48 0.62 0.52 -3.13
N ALA A 49 1.65 0.12 -3.87
CA ALA A 49 1.67 0.31 -5.33
C ALA A 49 0.46 -0.36 -6.02
N TRP A 50 -0.14 -1.39 -5.39
CA TRP A 50 -1.40 -1.98 -5.83
C TRP A 50 -2.54 -0.95 -5.88
N THR A 51 -2.61 -0.04 -4.90
CA THR A 51 -3.61 1.04 -4.87
C THR A 51 -3.37 2.09 -5.95
N TYR A 52 -2.18 2.16 -6.53
CA TYR A 52 -1.89 3.16 -7.56
C TYR A 52 -2.11 2.54 -8.94
N TYR A 53 -1.48 1.40 -9.20
CA TYR A 53 -1.55 0.72 -10.51
C TYR A 53 -2.79 -0.14 -10.66
N GLY A 54 -3.08 -0.97 -9.66
CA GLY A 54 -4.22 -1.89 -9.69
C GLY A 54 -5.53 -1.13 -9.71
N SER A 55 -5.64 -0.08 -8.90
CA SER A 55 -6.85 0.73 -8.80
C SER A 55 -7.21 1.48 -10.06
N VAL A 56 -6.25 2.24 -10.59
CA VAL A 56 -6.45 2.99 -11.83
C VAL A 56 -6.71 2.03 -13.00
N GLY A 57 -6.03 0.87 -13.03
CA GLY A 57 -6.26 -0.15 -14.05
C GLY A 57 -7.62 -0.86 -13.94
N ILE A 58 -8.14 -1.09 -12.73
CA ILE A 58 -9.50 -1.65 -12.55
C ILE A 58 -10.53 -0.57 -12.90
N ALA A 59 -10.30 0.69 -12.52
CA ALA A 59 -11.18 1.79 -12.89
C ALA A 59 -11.26 1.99 -14.41
N SER A 60 -10.13 1.85 -15.13
CA SER A 60 -10.11 2.00 -16.59
C SER A 60 -10.78 0.84 -17.33
N ARG A 61 -10.77 -0.38 -16.76
CA ARG A 61 -11.33 -1.60 -17.40
C ARG A 61 -12.76 -1.91 -16.96
N SER A 62 -13.08 -1.67 -15.70
CA SER A 62 -14.32 -2.11 -15.04
C SER A 62 -15.12 -0.95 -14.43
N GLY A 63 -14.65 0.30 -14.57
CA GLY A 63 -15.39 1.49 -14.19
C GLY A 63 -15.76 1.52 -12.71
N ILE A 64 -17.05 1.69 -12.42
CA ILE A 64 -17.60 1.83 -11.05
C ILE A 64 -17.35 0.59 -10.17
N SER A 65 -17.11 -0.58 -10.75
CA SER A 65 -16.81 -1.80 -9.99
C SER A 65 -15.55 -1.69 -9.14
N PHE A 66 -14.62 -0.82 -9.51
CA PHE A 66 -13.45 -0.47 -8.70
C PHE A 66 -13.85 0.01 -7.29
N LEU A 67 -14.95 0.75 -7.16
CA LEU A 67 -15.35 1.38 -5.91
C LEU A 67 -15.78 0.37 -4.83
N ALA A 68 -16.28 -0.82 -5.23
CA ALA A 68 -16.65 -1.88 -4.29
C ALA A 68 -15.47 -2.31 -3.42
N ILE A 69 -14.26 -2.35 -3.99
CA ILE A 69 -13.02 -2.76 -3.31
C ILE A 69 -12.70 -1.84 -2.12
N TYR A 70 -13.14 -0.58 -2.17
CA TYR A 70 -12.91 0.41 -1.11
C TYR A 70 -14.12 0.57 -0.19
N LEU A 71 -15.34 0.47 -0.74
CA LEU A 71 -16.56 0.55 0.05
C LEU A 71 -16.71 -0.63 1.01
N GLY A 72 -16.32 -1.85 0.60
CA GLY A 72 -16.35 -3.04 1.45
C GLY A 72 -15.63 -2.82 2.79
N PRO A 73 -14.34 -2.50 2.79
CA PRO A 73 -13.59 -2.20 4.02
C PRO A 73 -14.19 -1.04 4.85
N VAL A 74 -14.73 -0.01 4.21
CA VAL A 74 -15.37 1.13 4.91
C VAL A 74 -16.63 0.68 5.64
N ILE A 75 -17.46 -0.16 5.02
CA ILE A 75 -18.68 -0.71 5.61
C ILE A 75 -18.34 -1.73 6.70
N ALA A 76 -17.28 -2.52 6.52
CA ALA A 76 -16.81 -3.50 7.49
C ALA A 76 -16.09 -2.87 8.70
N LEU A 77 -15.73 -1.59 8.64
CA LEU A 77 -14.93 -0.88 9.64
C LEU A 77 -15.51 -0.95 11.07
N PRO A 78 -16.83 -0.82 11.32
CA PRO A 78 -17.41 -0.98 12.65
C PRO A 78 -17.18 -2.37 13.25
N LEU A 79 -17.36 -3.42 12.42
CA LEU A 79 -17.10 -4.81 12.83
C LEU A 79 -15.60 -5.03 13.09
N TRP A 80 -14.76 -4.47 12.24
CA TRP A 80 -13.31 -4.54 12.37
C TRP A 80 -12.82 -3.99 13.72
N ILE A 81 -13.38 -2.88 14.20
CA ILE A 81 -13.02 -2.30 15.51
C ILE A 81 -13.32 -3.29 16.66
N VAL A 82 -14.45 -3.99 16.62
CA VAL A 82 -14.83 -4.96 17.66
C VAL A 82 -13.87 -6.14 17.67
N ILE A 83 -13.56 -6.68 16.49
CA ILE A 83 -12.65 -7.83 16.34
C ILE A 83 -11.23 -7.43 16.75
N MET A 84 -10.72 -6.30 16.27
CA MET A 84 -9.36 -5.83 16.57
C MET A 84 -9.15 -5.59 18.07
N ARG A 85 -10.14 -5.02 18.78
CA ARG A 85 -10.03 -4.86 20.24
C ARG A 85 -9.82 -6.19 20.96
N LYS A 86 -10.50 -7.25 20.51
CA LYS A 86 -10.37 -8.59 21.09
C LYS A 86 -9.01 -9.21 20.77
N VAL A 87 -8.58 -9.13 19.51
CA VAL A 87 -7.27 -9.61 19.05
C VAL A 87 -6.15 -8.92 19.82
N ILE A 88 -6.13 -7.59 19.88
CA ILE A 88 -5.11 -6.80 20.58
C ILE A 88 -5.05 -7.16 22.07
N ARG A 89 -6.19 -7.36 22.73
CA ARG A 89 -6.23 -7.75 24.14
C ARG A 89 -5.55 -9.09 24.38
N ILE A 90 -5.89 -10.10 23.57
CA ILE A 90 -5.32 -11.46 23.67
C ILE A 90 -3.83 -11.42 23.35
N SER A 91 -3.42 -10.75 22.28
CA SER A 91 -2.01 -10.62 21.89
C SER A 91 -1.17 -9.96 22.98
N LYS A 92 -1.70 -8.92 23.66
CA LYS A 92 -0.99 -8.28 24.78
C LYS A 92 -0.91 -9.16 26.01
N GLN A 93 -1.97 -9.88 26.36
CA GLN A 93 -2.00 -10.77 27.54
C GLN A 93 -1.02 -11.94 27.40
N HIS A 94 -0.92 -12.52 26.19
CA HIS A 94 -0.08 -13.68 25.91
C HIS A 94 1.28 -13.33 25.25
N LYS A 95 1.62 -12.04 25.13
CA LYS A 95 2.86 -11.53 24.50
C LYS A 95 3.09 -12.10 23.09
N ILE A 96 2.01 -12.20 22.32
CA ILE A 96 2.02 -12.74 20.96
C ILE A 96 2.39 -11.63 19.98
N SER A 97 3.37 -11.88 19.12
CA SER A 97 3.84 -10.91 18.12
C SER A 97 3.59 -11.32 16.66
N SER A 98 3.14 -12.55 16.40
CA SER A 98 2.86 -13.07 15.05
C SER A 98 1.43 -13.62 14.89
N ILE A 99 0.93 -13.62 13.65
CA ILE A 99 -0.38 -14.22 13.31
C ILE A 99 -0.34 -15.74 13.52
N ALA A 100 0.78 -16.38 13.20
CA ALA A 100 0.97 -17.82 13.39
C ALA A 100 0.86 -18.23 14.86
N ASP A 101 1.49 -17.46 15.76
CA ASP A 101 1.39 -17.69 17.20
C ASP A 101 0.00 -17.38 17.74
N PHE A 102 -0.67 -16.37 17.17
CA PHE A 102 -2.05 -16.05 17.55
C PHE A 102 -3.01 -17.22 17.22
N ILE A 103 -2.86 -17.80 16.04
CA ILE A 103 -3.67 -18.94 15.61
C ILE A 103 -3.29 -20.19 16.41
N SER A 104 -2.00 -20.48 16.61
CA SER A 104 -1.57 -21.66 17.38
C SER A 104 -2.09 -21.62 18.82
N LEU A 105 -2.04 -20.47 19.49
CA LEU A 105 -2.57 -20.28 20.85
C LEU A 105 -4.08 -20.49 20.92
N ARG A 106 -4.83 -20.07 19.90
CA ARG A 106 -6.28 -20.28 19.84
C ARG A 106 -6.67 -21.76 19.79
N TYR A 107 -5.80 -22.62 19.24
CA TYR A 107 -6.03 -24.06 19.09
C TYR A 107 -5.16 -24.91 20.04
N GLY A 108 -4.91 -24.42 21.25
CA GLY A 108 -4.23 -25.20 22.30
C GLY A 108 -2.70 -25.24 22.16
N ASN A 109 -2.09 -24.20 21.59
CA ASN A 109 -0.64 -24.06 21.41
C ASN A 109 -0.03 -25.16 20.52
N ASN A 110 -0.76 -25.59 19.49
CA ASN A 110 -0.29 -26.59 18.54
C ASN A 110 0.82 -26.03 17.64
N ARG A 111 2.05 -26.49 17.86
CA ARG A 111 3.24 -26.07 17.09
C ARG A 111 3.13 -26.39 15.60
N PHE A 112 2.50 -27.51 15.23
CA PHE A 112 2.33 -27.88 13.82
C PHE A 112 1.42 -26.90 13.09
N LEU A 113 0.32 -26.48 13.73
CA LEU A 113 -0.59 -25.47 13.17
C LEU A 113 0.12 -24.12 12.99
N GLY A 114 0.92 -23.70 13.97
CA GLY A 114 1.73 -22.48 13.88
C GLY A 114 2.74 -22.54 12.72
N ALA A 115 3.40 -23.68 12.52
CA ALA A 115 4.32 -23.88 11.40
C ALA A 115 3.59 -23.80 10.04
N LEU A 116 2.42 -24.44 9.93
CA LEU A 116 1.61 -24.41 8.71
C LEU A 116 1.18 -22.98 8.36
N VAL A 117 0.66 -22.22 9.33
CA VAL A 117 0.27 -20.82 9.13
C VAL A 117 1.48 -19.99 8.69
N THR A 118 2.64 -20.18 9.32
CA THR A 118 3.87 -19.46 8.96
C THR A 118 4.26 -19.73 7.50
N ILE A 119 4.23 -20.99 7.06
CA ILE A 119 4.53 -21.37 5.68
C ILE A 119 3.52 -20.75 4.72
N THR A 120 2.22 -20.81 5.04
CA THR A 120 1.18 -20.19 4.21
C THR A 120 1.38 -18.68 4.09
N CYS A 121 1.67 -17.97 5.19
CA CYS A 121 1.98 -16.54 5.17
C CYS A 121 3.22 -16.23 4.32
N LEU A 122 4.27 -17.05 4.43
CA LEU A 122 5.50 -16.90 3.65
C LEU A 122 5.23 -17.10 2.15
N LEU A 123 4.48 -18.15 1.78
CA LEU A 123 4.09 -18.40 0.40
C LEU A 123 3.16 -17.32 -0.16
N ALA A 124 2.36 -16.65 0.68
CA ALA A 124 1.51 -15.55 0.25
C ALA A 124 2.29 -14.23 0.08
N ILE A 125 3.27 -13.95 0.95
CA ILE A 125 3.97 -12.65 0.94
C ILE A 125 5.05 -12.56 -0.14
N ILE A 126 5.71 -13.66 -0.49
CA ILE A 126 6.71 -13.70 -1.57
C ILE A 126 6.14 -13.17 -2.90
N PRO A 127 5.05 -13.72 -3.46
CA PRO A 127 4.51 -13.24 -4.74
C PRO A 127 3.98 -11.81 -4.62
N TYR A 128 3.47 -11.42 -3.45
CA TYR A 128 3.03 -10.05 -3.22
C TYR A 128 4.20 -9.07 -3.31
N ILE A 129 5.33 -9.34 -2.65
CA ILE A 129 6.54 -8.51 -2.75
C ILE A 129 7.04 -8.46 -4.19
N SER A 130 7.03 -9.59 -4.91
CA SER A 130 7.41 -9.63 -6.33
C SER A 130 6.55 -8.71 -7.20
N LEU A 131 5.23 -8.68 -6.97
CA LEU A 131 4.33 -7.76 -7.69
C LEU A 131 4.61 -6.29 -7.35
N GLN A 132 4.93 -5.98 -6.09
CA GLN A 132 5.30 -4.61 -5.69
C GLN A 132 6.61 -4.17 -6.36
N LEU A 133 7.63 -5.03 -6.38
CA LEU A 133 8.92 -4.74 -7.05
C LEU A 133 8.75 -4.55 -8.55
N LYS A 134 7.90 -5.38 -9.18
CA LYS A 134 7.56 -5.22 -10.61
C LYS A 134 6.94 -3.86 -10.90
N ALA A 135 5.99 -3.41 -10.09
CA ALA A 135 5.38 -2.09 -10.28
C ALA A 135 6.40 -0.96 -10.18
N VAL A 136 7.34 -1.03 -9.22
CA VAL A 136 8.41 -0.04 -9.10
C VAL A 136 9.34 -0.06 -10.33
N SER A 137 9.70 -1.24 -10.82
CA SER A 137 10.51 -1.39 -12.03
C SER A 137 9.84 -0.79 -13.27
N GLU A 138 8.55 -1.10 -13.50
CA GLU A 138 7.78 -0.51 -14.60
C GLU A 138 7.67 1.01 -14.48
N THR A 139 7.55 1.54 -13.26
CA THR A 139 7.56 2.99 -13.03
C THR A 139 8.89 3.61 -13.46
N PHE A 140 10.00 2.97 -13.06
CA PHE A 140 11.34 3.45 -13.37
C PHE A 140 11.62 3.42 -14.88
N SER A 141 11.22 2.35 -15.57
CA SER A 141 11.39 2.24 -17.02
C SER A 141 10.57 3.28 -17.79
N LEU A 142 9.38 3.65 -17.31
CA LEU A 142 8.58 4.73 -17.90
C LEU A 142 9.19 6.12 -17.69
N MET A 143 9.96 6.34 -16.61
CA MET A 143 10.59 7.63 -16.30
C MET A 143 11.99 7.79 -16.93
N SER A 144 12.68 6.68 -17.17
CA SER A 144 13.95 6.62 -17.88
C SER A 144 13.73 6.92 -19.37
N SER A 145 14.37 7.98 -19.88
CA SER A 145 14.07 8.52 -21.21
C SER A 145 14.95 7.96 -22.33
N GLU A 146 15.55 6.78 -22.15
CA GLU A 146 16.40 6.18 -23.19
C GLU A 146 15.89 4.79 -23.57
N ASN A 147 15.44 4.70 -24.83
CA ASN A 147 15.23 3.54 -25.68
C ASN A 147 15.28 2.19 -24.97
N SER A 148 14.14 1.47 -24.94
CA SER A 148 14.02 0.01 -24.80
C SER A 148 15.35 -0.73 -24.60
N TYR A 149 15.98 -0.54 -23.43
CA TYR A 149 17.18 -1.27 -23.06
C TYR A 149 16.66 -2.66 -22.74
N VAL A 150 16.72 -3.53 -23.75
CA VAL A 150 16.47 -4.96 -23.58
C VAL A 150 17.63 -5.45 -22.71
N SER A 151 17.39 -5.57 -21.41
CA SER A 151 18.38 -6.04 -20.44
C SER A 151 18.98 -7.35 -20.97
N THR A 152 20.25 -7.33 -21.34
CA THR A 152 20.94 -8.50 -21.91
C THR A 152 21.44 -9.46 -20.83
N GLY A 153 21.33 -9.09 -19.55
CA GLY A 153 21.69 -9.91 -18.40
C GLY A 153 21.17 -9.39 -17.06
N PHE A 154 21.30 -10.20 -16.02
CA PHE A 154 20.79 -9.94 -14.66
C PHE A 154 21.41 -8.70 -13.98
N LEU A 155 22.64 -8.32 -14.40
CA LEU A 155 23.38 -7.17 -13.87
C LEU A 155 23.09 -5.84 -14.59
N ASP A 156 22.36 -5.90 -15.70
CA ASP A 156 21.95 -4.74 -16.49
C ASP A 156 20.47 -4.38 -16.22
N ASP A 157 19.78 -5.21 -15.42
CA ASP A 157 18.40 -4.97 -15.03
C ASP A 157 18.34 -3.90 -13.92
N SER A 158 17.76 -2.75 -14.26
CA SER A 158 17.49 -1.67 -13.30
C SER A 158 16.66 -2.16 -12.10
N THR A 159 15.83 -3.19 -12.29
CA THR A 159 15.05 -3.83 -11.23
C THR A 159 15.94 -4.43 -10.14
N PHE A 160 17.09 -5.02 -10.51
CA PHE A 160 18.01 -5.64 -9.56
C PHE A 160 18.63 -4.61 -8.61
N TYR A 161 19.08 -3.47 -9.14
CA TYR A 161 19.65 -2.41 -8.31
C TYR A 161 18.61 -1.75 -7.41
N ILE A 162 17.39 -1.55 -7.91
CA ILE A 162 16.28 -1.04 -7.09
C ILE A 162 15.95 -2.03 -5.97
N ALA A 163 15.85 -3.32 -6.26
CA ALA A 163 15.60 -4.35 -5.26
C ALA A 163 16.73 -4.42 -4.23
N LEU A 164 17.99 -4.34 -4.66
CA LEU A 164 19.16 -4.30 -3.77
C LEU A 164 19.10 -3.07 -2.84
N LEU A 165 18.79 -1.90 -3.39
CA LEU A 165 18.68 -0.65 -2.63
C LEU A 165 17.55 -0.73 -1.59
N ILE A 166 16.39 -1.26 -1.97
CA ILE A 166 15.28 -1.52 -1.04
C ILE A 166 15.70 -2.55 0.01
N ALA A 167 16.40 -3.61 -0.36
CA ALA A 167 16.87 -4.64 0.57
C ALA A 167 17.85 -4.07 1.61
N VAL A 168 18.80 -3.24 1.17
CA VAL A 168 19.73 -2.52 2.05
C VAL A 168 18.96 -1.58 2.97
N PHE A 169 18.02 -0.79 2.44
CA PHE A 169 17.18 0.10 3.24
C PHE A 169 16.38 -0.67 4.30
N VAL A 170 15.75 -1.78 3.92
CA VAL A 170 15.00 -2.67 4.83
C VAL A 170 15.92 -3.29 5.86
N ALA A 171 17.16 -3.67 5.52
CA ALA A 171 18.12 -4.21 6.48
C ALA A 171 18.52 -3.16 7.53
N PHE A 172 18.81 -1.92 7.12
CA PHE A 172 19.10 -0.82 8.04
C PHE A 172 17.90 -0.45 8.92
N TYR A 173 16.70 -0.41 8.35
CA TYR A 173 15.48 -0.06 9.10
C TYR A 173 14.99 -1.21 10.00
N GLY A 174 15.18 -2.45 9.55
CA GLY A 174 14.80 -3.67 10.27
C GLY A 174 15.69 -3.93 11.49
N THR A 175 17.00 -3.66 11.38
CA THR A 175 17.97 -3.83 12.48
C THR A 175 17.81 -2.81 13.62
N GLN A 176 17.22 -1.63 13.37
CA GLN A 176 16.81 -0.71 14.45
C GLN A 176 15.62 -1.24 15.29
N SER A 177 14.91 -2.29 14.84
CA SER A 177 13.60 -2.67 15.38
C SER A 177 13.54 -4.00 16.15
N THR A 178 14.66 -4.44 16.73
CA THR A 178 14.82 -5.79 17.33
C THR A 178 13.95 -6.07 18.56
N ASP A 179 13.29 -5.08 19.16
CA ASP A 179 12.37 -5.31 20.27
C ASP A 179 10.90 -5.12 19.85
N THR A 180 10.25 -6.24 19.51
CA THR A 180 8.86 -6.31 19.04
C THR A 180 7.81 -6.06 20.13
N SER A 181 8.25 -5.85 21.37
CA SER A 181 7.42 -5.65 22.57
C SER A 181 6.98 -4.20 22.78
N GLN A 182 7.76 -3.21 22.32
CA GLN A 182 7.49 -1.79 22.58
C GLN A 182 6.70 -1.12 21.44
N HIS A 183 5.89 -0.12 21.78
CA HIS A 183 5.14 0.69 20.82
C HIS A 183 6.08 1.25 19.74
N LYS A 184 5.98 0.76 18.50
CA LYS A 184 6.78 1.15 17.32
C LYS A 184 6.43 2.56 16.81
N LYS A 185 6.66 3.56 17.66
CA LYS A 185 6.29 4.96 17.43
C LYS A 185 6.96 5.56 16.19
N GLY A 186 8.22 5.21 15.94
CA GLY A 186 8.97 5.64 14.75
C GLY A 186 8.30 5.17 13.46
N ILE A 187 8.02 3.86 13.34
CA ILE A 187 7.35 3.30 12.15
C ILE A 187 5.97 3.92 11.93
N ILE A 188 5.17 4.05 13.00
CA ILE A 188 3.83 4.64 12.92
C ILE A 188 3.90 6.09 12.39
N ALA A 189 4.86 6.89 12.89
CA ALA A 189 5.03 8.28 12.45
C ALA A 189 5.50 8.39 11.00
N THR A 190 6.48 7.57 10.59
CA THR A 190 6.99 7.55 9.21
C THR A 190 5.89 7.19 8.22
N VAL A 191 5.12 6.14 8.50
CA VAL A 191 4.01 5.73 7.64
C VAL A 191 2.94 6.81 7.59
N ALA A 192 2.58 7.42 8.71
CA ALA A 192 1.60 8.50 8.73
C ALA A 192 2.02 9.69 7.86
N PHE A 193 3.30 10.07 7.90
CA PHE A 193 3.85 11.12 7.04
C PHE A 193 3.81 10.73 5.56
N GLU A 194 4.24 9.51 5.24
CA GLU A 194 4.16 8.95 3.89
C GLU A 194 2.72 9.00 3.35
N SER A 195 1.73 8.66 4.18
CA SER A 195 0.31 8.71 3.83
C SER A 195 -0.20 10.12 3.53
N VAL A 196 0.30 11.14 4.25
CA VAL A 196 -0.02 12.55 3.93
C VAL A 196 0.57 12.93 2.57
N LEU A 197 1.81 12.58 2.30
CA LEU A 197 2.43 12.85 1.00
C LEU A 197 1.68 12.16 -0.14
N LYS A 198 1.32 10.88 0.03
CA LYS A 198 0.50 10.13 -0.93
C LYS A 198 -0.81 10.88 -1.22
N LEU A 199 -1.54 11.26 -0.18
CA LEU A 199 -2.80 11.99 -0.34
C LEU A 199 -2.61 13.31 -1.11
N LEU A 200 -1.58 14.09 -0.77
CA LEU A 200 -1.27 15.35 -1.45
C LEU A 200 -0.96 15.13 -2.94
N PHE A 201 -0.15 14.12 -3.28
CA PHE A 201 0.14 13.80 -4.68
C PHE A 201 -1.11 13.35 -5.44
N PHE A 202 -1.95 12.50 -4.86
CA PHE A 202 -3.20 12.06 -5.50
C PHE A 202 -4.17 13.22 -5.73
N LEU A 203 -4.32 14.12 -4.75
CA LEU A 203 -5.15 15.31 -4.92
C LEU A 203 -4.59 16.26 -5.98
N ALA A 204 -3.27 16.49 -5.98
CA ALA A 204 -2.61 17.34 -6.98
C ALA A 204 -2.79 16.77 -8.40
N ILE A 205 -2.59 15.47 -8.59
CA ILE A 205 -2.80 14.79 -9.87
C ILE A 205 -4.27 14.88 -10.28
N GLY A 206 -5.21 14.64 -9.35
CA GLY A 206 -6.64 14.75 -9.62
C GLY A 206 -7.03 16.15 -10.08
N ILE A 207 -6.59 17.19 -9.37
CA ILE A 207 -6.84 18.60 -9.75
C ILE A 207 -6.21 18.92 -11.09
N TYR A 208 -4.96 18.51 -11.32
CA TYR A 208 -4.25 18.73 -12.58
C TYR A 208 -5.00 18.09 -13.76
N VAL A 209 -5.41 16.83 -13.63
CA VAL A 209 -6.18 16.15 -14.68
C VAL A 209 -7.51 16.88 -14.89
N THR A 210 -8.29 17.13 -13.84
CA THR A 210 -9.65 17.69 -13.98
C THR A 210 -9.69 19.12 -14.51
N TYR A 211 -8.72 19.98 -14.19
CA TYR A 211 -8.80 21.41 -14.49
C TYR A 211 -7.71 21.95 -15.42
N ILE A 212 -6.59 21.23 -15.61
CA ILE A 212 -5.50 21.68 -16.49
C ILE A 212 -5.48 20.84 -17.77
N LEU A 213 -5.66 19.52 -17.67
CA LEU A 213 -5.74 18.66 -18.85
C LEU A 213 -7.14 18.68 -19.49
N PHE A 214 -8.17 18.83 -18.66
CA PHE A 214 -9.57 18.95 -19.06
C PHE A 214 -10.13 20.29 -18.56
N ASP A 215 -11.12 20.82 -19.27
CA ASP A 215 -11.77 22.10 -18.91
C ASP A 215 -12.89 21.86 -17.86
N GLY A 216 -12.53 21.19 -16.76
CA GLY A 216 -13.44 20.87 -15.65
C GLY A 216 -14.10 19.49 -15.75
N THR A 217 -14.95 19.20 -14.75
CA THR A 217 -15.63 17.90 -14.62
C THR A 217 -16.62 17.60 -15.75
N THR A 218 -17.24 18.64 -16.32
CA THR A 218 -18.18 18.52 -17.44
C THR A 218 -17.48 18.18 -18.75
N ASP A 219 -16.33 18.80 -19.06
CA ASP A 219 -15.55 18.47 -20.26
C ASP A 219 -14.99 17.04 -20.17
N LEU A 220 -14.50 16.66 -18.99
CA LEU A 220 -14.07 15.29 -18.71
C LEU A 220 -15.18 14.28 -18.97
N PHE A 221 -16.40 14.52 -18.47
CA PHE A 221 -17.54 13.63 -18.66
C PHE A 221 -17.99 13.58 -20.13
N ASN A 222 -18.01 14.72 -20.82
CA ASN A 222 -18.39 14.78 -22.23
C ASN A 222 -17.40 14.00 -23.11
N LYS A 223 -16.09 14.19 -22.90
CA LYS A 223 -15.06 13.43 -23.61
C LYS A 223 -15.11 11.94 -23.27
N ALA A 224 -15.40 11.59 -22.02
CA ALA A 224 -15.61 10.20 -21.64
C ALA A 224 -16.85 9.59 -22.33
N SER A 225 -17.94 10.36 -22.49
CA SER A 225 -19.20 9.89 -23.09
C SER A 225 -19.09 9.50 -24.57
N ILE A 226 -18.10 10.05 -25.27
CA ILE A 226 -17.81 9.76 -26.67
C ILE A 226 -17.09 8.40 -26.84
N SER A 227 -16.52 7.85 -25.76
CA SER A 227 -15.85 6.54 -25.81
C SER A 227 -16.85 5.38 -25.89
N GLU A 228 -16.60 4.40 -26.76
CA GLU A 228 -17.49 3.25 -26.99
C GLU A 228 -17.80 2.45 -25.71
N ASN A 229 -16.91 2.50 -24.71
CA ASN A 229 -17.04 1.77 -23.45
C ASN A 229 -17.77 2.55 -22.35
N PHE A 230 -18.18 3.79 -22.59
CA PHE A 230 -18.69 4.67 -21.54
C PHE A 230 -19.88 4.09 -20.78
N THR A 231 -20.92 3.67 -21.49
CA THR A 231 -22.14 3.10 -20.88
C THR A 231 -21.86 1.84 -20.08
N ARG A 232 -20.84 1.05 -20.48
CA ARG A 232 -20.42 -0.16 -19.74
C ARG A 232 -19.62 0.18 -18.49
N LEU A 233 -18.85 1.25 -18.50
CA LEU A 233 -17.99 1.66 -17.38
C LEU A 233 -18.78 2.46 -16.33
N THR A 234 -19.81 3.21 -16.75
CA THR A 234 -20.63 4.06 -15.88
C THR A 234 -21.93 3.42 -15.42
N SER A 235 -22.33 2.29 -16.00
CA SER A 235 -23.49 1.54 -15.54
C SER A 235 -23.07 0.18 -14.97
N PHE A 236 -23.88 -0.33 -14.05
CA PHE A 236 -23.72 -1.71 -13.59
C PHE A 236 -24.08 -2.72 -14.69
N GLY A 237 -24.67 -2.31 -15.83
CA GLY A 237 -24.97 -3.20 -16.95
C GLY A 237 -26.08 -4.24 -16.70
N GLY A 238 -26.69 -4.28 -15.50
CA GLY A 238 -27.81 -5.17 -15.17
C GLY A 238 -27.95 -5.47 -13.67
N VAL A 239 -29.04 -6.15 -13.28
CA VAL A 239 -29.32 -6.55 -11.89
C VAL A 239 -28.29 -7.57 -11.38
N GLU A 240 -27.89 -8.53 -12.22
CA GLU A 240 -26.89 -9.56 -11.90
C GLU A 240 -25.53 -8.94 -11.52
N ASN A 241 -25.07 -7.97 -12.31
CA ASN A 241 -23.84 -7.24 -12.01
C ASN A 241 -23.97 -6.36 -10.76
N GLY A 242 -25.16 -5.84 -10.47
CA GLY A 242 -25.46 -5.19 -9.20
C GLY A 242 -25.31 -6.14 -8.00
N PHE A 243 -25.79 -7.38 -8.12
CA PHE A 243 -25.57 -8.41 -7.11
C PHE A 243 -24.10 -8.80 -7.00
N ASN A 244 -23.38 -8.99 -8.12
CA ASN A 244 -21.94 -9.26 -8.11
C ASN A 244 -21.15 -8.12 -7.43
N TRP A 245 -21.54 -6.87 -7.66
CA TRP A 245 -20.94 -5.72 -7.00
C TRP A 245 -21.20 -5.73 -5.49
N LEU A 246 -22.42 -6.08 -5.07
CA LEU A 246 -22.76 -6.24 -3.64
C LEU A 246 -21.98 -7.39 -3.00
N PHE A 247 -21.86 -8.54 -3.66
CA PHE A 247 -21.01 -9.64 -3.18
C PHE A 247 -19.54 -9.24 -3.08
N THR A 248 -19.05 -8.45 -4.03
CA THR A 248 -17.68 -7.91 -4.00
C THR A 248 -17.46 -6.99 -2.81
N ILE A 249 -18.47 -6.23 -2.39
CA ILE A 249 -18.41 -5.39 -1.18
C ILE A 249 -18.38 -6.24 0.10
N CYS A 250 -19.07 -7.39 0.11
CA CYS A 250 -19.17 -8.26 1.28
C CYS A 250 -17.95 -9.18 1.49
N LEU A 251 -17.06 -9.31 0.50
CA LEU A 251 -15.89 -10.18 0.52
C LEU A 251 -14.68 -9.49 1.16
#